data_AF-A0A218XG90-F1
#
_entry.id   AF-A0A218XG90-F1
#
_cell.length_a   1.000
_cell.length_b   1.000
_cell.length_c   1.000
_cell.angle_alpha   90.00
_cell.angle_beta   90.00
_cell.angle_gamma   90.00
#
_symmetry.space_group_name_H-M   'P 1'
#
loop_
_entity.id
_entity.type
_entity.pdbx_description
1 polymer ?
#
loop_
_entity_poly.entity_id
_entity_poly.type
_entity_poly.pdbx_seq_one_letter_code
_entity_poly.pdbx_strand_id
1 'polypeptide(L)'
;MFKKYSSSVVVFVSLLLLWNQGAIVADAKTTVKIVPDYPGSSSFGIHCESRDDDLGSHIITQGSYYSFSFKPSVLPFVSTLFHCSLNWEGRGLSFAIYNEDRDLNSRCSRLCLWKVRKDGVSGYKEGEDNPDMFFPWTR
;
A
#
# COMPACT_ATOMS: atom_id res chain seq x y z
N MET A 1 61.42 -9.70 -3.42
CA MET A 1 61.02 -10.22 -2.09
C MET A 1 59.50 -10.07 -2.00
N PHE A 2 58.73 -11.12 -2.29
CA PHE A 2 57.26 -11.04 -2.36
C PHE A 2 56.67 -11.34 -0.97
N LYS A 3 55.96 -10.37 -0.39
CA LYS A 3 55.29 -10.53 0.90
C LYS A 3 54.19 -11.59 0.75
N LYS A 4 54.34 -12.76 1.39
CA LYS A 4 53.26 -13.76 1.53
C LYS A 4 52.22 -13.19 2.49
N TYR A 5 51.11 -12.71 1.95
CA TYR A 5 49.96 -12.33 2.77
C TYR A 5 49.23 -13.58 3.27
N SER A 6 48.77 -13.54 4.51
CA SER A 6 48.04 -14.64 5.14
C SER A 6 46.76 -14.96 4.35
N SER A 7 46.56 -16.23 4.04
CA SER A 7 45.40 -16.74 3.28
C SER A 7 44.07 -16.25 3.89
N SER A 8 44.00 -16.16 5.22
CA SER A 8 42.83 -15.64 5.94
C SER A 8 42.51 -14.18 5.58
N VAL A 9 43.52 -13.32 5.41
CA VAL A 9 43.31 -11.90 5.05
C VAL A 9 42.76 -11.79 3.63
N VAL A 10 43.23 -12.64 2.71
CA VAL A 10 42.73 -12.70 1.33
C VAL A 10 41.27 -13.17 1.31
N VAL A 11 40.91 -14.18 2.12
CA VAL A 11 39.54 -14.68 2.24
C VAL A 11 38.59 -13.61 2.78
N PHE A 12 38.98 -12.85 3.81
CA PHE A 12 38.14 -11.77 4.36
C PHE A 12 37.90 -10.63 3.37
N VAL A 13 38.93 -10.21 2.63
CA VAL A 13 38.77 -9.19 1.58
C VAL A 13 37.89 -9.71 0.44
N SER A 14 38.01 -10.99 0.08
CA SER A 14 37.17 -11.64 -0.92
C SER A 14 35.69 -11.71 -0.52
N LEU A 15 35.40 -11.97 0.76
CA LEU A 15 34.02 -12.00 1.28
C LEU A 15 33.38 -10.61 1.30
N LEU A 16 34.13 -9.55 1.61
CA LEU A 16 33.62 -8.17 1.60
C LEU A 16 33.29 -7.66 0.19
N LEU A 17 33.98 -8.17 -0.84
CA LEU A 17 33.72 -7.82 -2.24
C LEU A 17 32.48 -8.52 -2.84
N LEU A 18 31.90 -9.51 -2.15
CA LEU A 18 30.65 -10.16 -2.56
C LEU A 18 29.38 -9.41 -2.10
N TRP A 19 29.53 -8.29 -1.37
CA TRP A 19 28.45 -7.39 -0.97
C TRP A 19 28.23 -6.22 -1.95
N ASN A 20 28.57 -6.38 -3.23
CA ASN A 20 28.03 -5.48 -4.25
C ASN A 20 26.94 -6.18 -5.05
N GLN A 21 25.93 -6.69 -4.35
CA GLN A 21 24.62 -6.83 -4.98
C GLN A 21 23.98 -5.45 -4.91
N GLY A 22 24.27 -4.63 -5.92
CA GLY A 22 23.48 -3.45 -6.20
C GLY A 22 22.05 -3.93 -6.41
N ALA A 23 21.25 -3.91 -5.33
CA ALA A 23 19.82 -4.07 -5.45
C ALA A 23 19.36 -2.90 -6.31
N ILE A 24 19.02 -3.19 -7.57
CA ILE A 24 18.24 -2.27 -8.37
C ILE A 24 16.89 -2.24 -7.66
N VAL A 25 16.74 -1.33 -6.70
CA VAL A 25 15.46 -1.06 -6.08
C VAL A 25 14.61 -0.45 -7.18
N ALA A 26 13.76 -1.28 -7.80
CA ALA A 26 12.79 -0.80 -8.76
C ALA A 26 11.98 0.31 -8.07
N ASP A 27 12.01 1.52 -8.64
CA ASP A 27 11.27 2.68 -8.11
C ASP A 27 9.77 2.55 -8.40
N ALA A 28 9.17 1.45 -7.96
CA ALA A 28 7.76 1.17 -8.15
C ALA A 28 6.95 1.95 -7.10
N LYS A 29 5.99 2.74 -7.58
CA LYS A 29 5.00 3.41 -6.73
C LYS A 29 3.72 2.59 -6.69
N THR A 30 3.16 2.46 -5.51
CA THR A 30 1.82 1.92 -5.30
C THR A 30 0.83 3.07 -5.18
N THR A 31 -0.31 2.95 -5.84
CA THR A 31 -1.42 3.91 -5.79
C THR A 31 -2.63 3.24 -5.21
N VAL A 32 -3.18 3.82 -4.14
CA VAL A 32 -4.48 3.45 -3.60
C VAL A 32 -5.52 4.36 -4.24
N LYS A 33 -6.55 3.78 -4.84
CA LYS A 33 -7.63 4.51 -5.50
C LYS A 33 -8.97 4.07 -4.94
N ILE A 34 -9.77 5.03 -4.47
CA ILE A 34 -11.06 4.83 -3.85
C ILE A 34 -12.12 5.49 -4.72
N VAL A 35 -13.09 4.72 -5.20
CA VAL A 35 -14.15 5.21 -6.08
C VAL A 35 -15.54 4.94 -5.49
N PRO A 36 -16.50 5.87 -5.62
CA PRO A 36 -17.92 5.57 -5.41
C PRO A 36 -18.42 4.52 -6.41
N ASP A 37 -19.13 3.50 -5.92
CA ASP A 37 -19.81 2.45 -6.69
C ASP A 37 -21.23 2.24 -6.16
N TYR A 38 -22.00 3.31 -6.21
CA TYR A 38 -23.42 3.33 -5.88
C TYR A 38 -24.14 4.38 -6.74
N PRO A 39 -25.45 4.21 -7.00
CA PRO A 39 -26.23 5.20 -7.73
C PRO A 39 -26.55 6.42 -6.85
N GLY A 40 -26.78 7.57 -7.50
CA GLY A 40 -27.23 8.80 -6.86
C GLY A 40 -26.16 9.89 -6.82
N SER A 41 -26.35 10.88 -5.95
CA SER A 41 -25.46 12.04 -5.79
C SER A 41 -24.88 12.17 -4.38
N SER A 42 -24.99 11.13 -3.56
CA SER A 42 -24.46 11.16 -2.19
C SER A 42 -22.93 11.09 -2.19
N SER A 43 -22.34 11.67 -1.15
CA SER A 43 -20.90 11.69 -0.92
C SER A 43 -20.56 10.97 0.37
N PHE A 44 -19.36 10.40 0.45
CA PHE A 44 -18.78 9.89 1.69
C PHE A 44 -17.57 10.72 2.09
N GLY A 45 -17.33 10.81 3.39
CA GLY A 45 -16.07 11.33 3.94
C GLY A 45 -15.05 10.20 4.06
N ILE A 46 -13.79 10.51 3.81
CA ILE A 46 -12.65 9.62 4.03
C ILE A 46 -11.51 10.38 4.69
N HIS A 47 -10.90 9.80 5.71
CA HIS A 47 -9.67 10.26 6.32
C HIS A 47 -8.67 9.12 6.30
N CYS A 48 -7.44 9.37 5.86
CA CYS A 48 -6.42 8.33 5.75
C CYS A 48 -5.11 8.80 6.36
N GLU A 49 -4.42 7.90 7.04
CA GLU A 49 -3.14 8.17 7.66
C GLU A 49 -2.25 6.91 7.60
N SER A 50 -0.94 7.12 7.63
CA SER A 50 0.06 6.10 7.91
C SER A 50 0.68 6.35 9.28
N ARG A 51 1.73 5.61 9.63
CA ARG A 51 2.51 5.88 10.83
C ARG A 51 3.13 7.29 10.83
N ASP A 52 3.58 7.75 9.67
CA ASP A 52 4.43 8.93 9.54
C ASP A 52 3.74 10.09 8.80
N ASP A 53 2.64 9.83 8.09
CA ASP A 53 1.94 10.78 7.23
C ASP A 53 0.43 10.77 7.48
N ASP A 54 -0.13 11.91 7.90
CA ASP A 54 -1.58 12.14 7.86
C ASP A 54 -1.96 12.73 6.48
N LEU A 55 -2.77 12.00 5.71
CA LEU A 55 -3.24 12.42 4.40
C LEU A 55 -4.50 13.32 4.46
N GLY A 56 -5.04 13.50 5.66
CA GLY A 56 -6.16 14.38 5.94
C GLY A 56 -7.51 13.82 5.52
N SER A 57 -8.53 14.66 5.69
CA SER A 57 -9.93 14.35 5.43
C SER A 57 -10.38 14.90 4.07
N HIS A 58 -11.14 14.09 3.33
CA HIS A 58 -11.65 14.40 2.00
C HIS A 58 -13.14 14.03 1.89
N ILE A 59 -13.89 14.75 1.06
CA ILE A 59 -15.29 14.43 0.72
C ILE A 59 -15.32 13.99 -0.74
N ILE A 60 -15.81 12.77 -1.00
CA ILE A 60 -15.81 12.17 -2.33
C ILE A 60 -17.24 12.08 -2.85
N THR A 61 -17.50 12.79 -3.94
CA THR A 61 -18.80 12.83 -4.62
C THR A 61 -18.86 11.80 -5.74
N GLN A 62 -20.08 11.44 -6.16
CA GLN A 62 -20.29 10.60 -7.33
C GLN A 62 -19.57 11.17 -8.57
N GLY A 63 -18.97 10.29 -9.38
CA GLY A 63 -18.21 10.67 -10.58
C GLY A 63 -16.78 11.14 -10.33
N SER A 64 -16.36 11.23 -9.07
CA SER A 64 -14.98 11.54 -8.67
C SER A 64 -14.32 10.33 -7.99
N TYR A 65 -13.08 10.51 -7.50
CA TYR A 65 -12.34 9.52 -6.74
C TYR A 65 -11.33 10.19 -5.80
N TYR A 66 -10.95 9.47 -4.75
CA TYR A 66 -9.76 9.79 -3.95
C TYR A 66 -8.60 8.89 -4.35
N SER A 67 -7.39 9.42 -4.40
CA SER A 67 -6.20 8.59 -4.58
C SER A 67 -4.96 9.23 -4.00
N PHE A 68 -4.06 8.39 -3.51
CA PHE A 68 -2.73 8.78 -3.09
C PHE A 68 -1.72 7.71 -3.53
N SER A 69 -0.47 8.12 -3.73
CA SER A 69 0.61 7.25 -4.17
C SER A 69 1.80 7.36 -3.23
N PHE A 70 2.45 6.24 -2.97
CA PHE A 70 3.62 6.15 -2.11
C PHE A 70 4.59 5.10 -2.64
N LYS A 71 5.78 5.05 -2.05
CA LYS A 71 6.76 4.00 -2.32
C LYS A 71 6.67 2.98 -1.18
N PRO A 72 6.42 1.70 -1.48
CA PRO A 72 6.46 0.65 -0.46
C PRO A 72 7.85 0.57 0.21
N SER A 73 7.90 0.03 1.42
CA SER A 73 9.15 -0.07 2.18
C SER A 73 10.03 -1.16 1.59
N VAL A 74 11.31 -0.83 1.41
CA VAL A 74 12.34 -1.78 0.95
C VAL A 74 13.23 -2.26 2.09
N LEU A 75 12.98 -1.75 3.30
CA LEU A 75 13.74 -2.12 4.49
C LEU A 75 13.20 -3.44 5.07
N PRO A 76 14.06 -4.39 5.43
CA PRO A 76 13.63 -5.63 6.06
C PRO A 76 12.92 -5.33 7.39
N PHE A 77 11.83 -6.05 7.65
CA PHE A 77 10.99 -5.94 8.86
C PHE A 77 10.25 -4.61 9.06
N VAL A 78 10.18 -3.75 8.04
CA VAL A 78 9.37 -2.53 8.05
C VAL A 78 8.34 -2.64 6.94
N SER A 79 7.05 -2.64 7.30
CA SER A 79 5.95 -2.63 6.35
C SER A 79 5.18 -1.31 6.40
N THR A 80 4.83 -0.83 5.21
CA THR A 80 4.02 0.37 5.00
C THR A 80 2.56 0.01 5.24
N LEU A 81 1.89 0.79 6.09
CA LEU A 81 0.50 0.60 6.48
C LEU A 81 -0.23 1.94 6.35
N PHE A 82 -1.35 1.95 5.63
CA PHE A 82 -2.29 3.06 5.63
C PHE A 82 -3.62 2.60 6.21
N HIS A 83 -4.08 3.32 7.23
CA HIS A 83 -5.38 3.15 7.84
C HIS A 83 -6.32 4.24 7.37
N CYS A 84 -7.55 3.89 7.01
CA CYS A 84 -8.55 4.87 6.61
C CYS A 84 -9.84 4.70 7.40
N SER A 85 -10.45 5.82 7.73
CA SER A 85 -11.79 5.93 8.30
C SER A 85 -12.72 6.57 7.28
N LEU A 86 -13.80 5.86 6.95
CA LEU A 86 -14.86 6.34 6.08
C LEU A 86 -16.13 6.60 6.88
N ASN A 87 -16.86 7.63 6.49
CA ASN A 87 -18.18 7.93 7.00
C ASN A 87 -19.15 8.16 5.85
N TRP A 88 -20.33 7.56 5.94
CA TRP A 88 -21.37 7.72 4.94
C TRP A 88 -22.75 7.56 5.55
N GLU A 89 -23.57 8.61 5.48
CA GLU A 89 -24.97 8.59 5.96
C GLU A 89 -25.11 8.08 7.41
N GLY A 90 -24.22 8.52 8.30
CA GLY A 90 -24.22 8.11 9.71
C GLY A 90 -23.65 6.72 9.98
N ARG A 91 -23.17 6.01 8.95
CA ARG A 91 -22.42 4.76 9.08
C ARG A 91 -20.92 5.03 9.03
N GLY A 92 -20.16 4.32 9.86
CA GLY A 92 -18.70 4.40 9.90
C GLY A 92 -18.06 3.10 9.40
N LEU A 93 -16.81 3.20 8.97
CA LEU A 93 -15.93 2.05 8.78
C LEU A 93 -14.49 2.51 8.95
N SER A 94 -13.67 1.74 9.67
CA SER A 94 -12.26 2.03 9.86
C SER A 94 -11.43 0.77 9.61
N PHE A 95 -10.48 0.81 8.69
CA PHE A 95 -9.72 -0.37 8.25
C PHE A 95 -8.39 -0.01 7.58
N ALA A 96 -7.47 -1.00 7.55
CA ALA A 96 -6.23 -0.89 6.81
C ALA A 96 -6.49 -0.97 5.30
N ILE A 97 -6.56 0.18 4.64
CA ILE A 97 -6.79 0.28 3.19
C ILE A 97 -5.60 -0.24 2.39
N TYR A 98 -4.41 -0.14 2.96
CA TYR A 98 -3.19 -0.72 2.42
C TYR A 98 -2.36 -1.31 3.56
N ASN A 99 -1.93 -2.55 3.39
CA ASN A 99 -0.96 -3.23 4.23
C ASN A 99 0.05 -3.91 3.31
N GLU A 100 1.31 -3.49 3.36
CA GLU A 100 2.35 -3.95 2.44
C GLU A 100 2.52 -5.48 2.43
N ASP A 101 2.50 -6.13 3.60
CA ASP A 101 2.65 -7.58 3.72
C ASP A 101 1.49 -8.33 3.06
N ARG A 102 0.28 -7.74 3.10
CA ARG A 102 -0.92 -8.26 2.46
C ARG A 102 -0.94 -7.95 0.96
N ASP A 103 -0.60 -6.74 0.57
CA ASP A 103 -1.00 -6.18 -0.73
C ASP A 103 0.10 -6.25 -1.80
N LEU A 104 1.34 -5.88 -1.48
CA LEU A 104 2.38 -5.55 -2.46
C LEU A 104 2.63 -6.68 -3.47
N ASN A 105 2.75 -7.92 -2.97
CA ASN A 105 3.14 -9.08 -3.78
C ASN A 105 1.97 -10.01 -4.14
N SER A 106 0.79 -9.85 -3.53
CA SER A 106 -0.28 -10.85 -3.62
C SER A 106 -1.65 -10.32 -4.08
N ARG A 107 -1.84 -9.00 -4.05
CA ARG A 107 -3.11 -8.36 -4.40
C ARG A 107 -2.94 -7.22 -5.38
N CYS A 108 -2.12 -6.22 -5.06
CA CYS A 108 -2.01 -5.01 -5.86
C CYS A 108 -0.62 -4.39 -5.75
N SER A 109 0.18 -4.54 -6.81
CA SER A 109 1.56 -4.08 -6.85
C SER A 109 1.68 -2.61 -7.26
N ARG A 110 0.81 -2.13 -8.17
CA ARG A 110 0.80 -0.71 -8.60
C ARG A 110 -0.52 -0.02 -8.30
N LEU A 111 -1.65 -0.70 -8.48
CA LEU A 111 -2.98 -0.13 -8.25
C LEU A 111 -3.81 -0.98 -7.28
N CYS A 112 -4.01 -0.45 -6.08
CA CYS A 112 -4.96 -0.99 -5.10
C CYS A 112 -6.30 -0.28 -5.25
N LEU A 113 -7.25 -0.94 -5.92
CA LEU A 113 -8.58 -0.39 -6.18
C LEU A 113 -9.55 -0.77 -5.06
N TRP A 114 -10.23 0.26 -4.53
CA TRP A 114 -11.31 0.13 -3.57
C TRP A 114 -12.58 0.79 -4.10
N LYS A 115 -13.71 0.13 -3.91
CA LYS A 115 -15.03 0.65 -4.27
C LYS A 115 -15.89 0.80 -3.03
N VAL A 116 -16.41 2.00 -2.81
CA VAL A 116 -17.38 2.29 -1.76
C VAL A 116 -18.77 1.99 -2.30
N ARG A 117 -19.51 1.13 -1.62
CA ARG A 117 -20.80 0.58 -2.06
C ARG A 117 -21.84 0.73 -0.96
N LYS A 118 -23.12 0.58 -1.31
CA LYS A 118 -24.27 0.62 -0.38
C LYS A 118 -24.12 -0.29 0.84
N ASP A 119 -23.52 -1.45 0.64
CA ASP A 119 -23.35 -2.52 1.64
C ASP A 119 -22.02 -2.44 2.41
N GLY A 120 -21.01 -1.74 1.87
CA GLY A 120 -19.69 -1.65 2.51
C GLY A 120 -18.62 -1.13 1.56
N VAL A 121 -17.38 -1.55 1.79
CA VAL A 121 -16.24 -1.22 0.94
C VAL A 121 -15.63 -2.51 0.41
N SER A 122 -15.47 -2.60 -0.91
CA SER A 122 -14.89 -3.76 -1.60
C SER A 122 -13.49 -3.43 -2.12
N GLY A 123 -12.54 -4.33 -1.86
CA GLY A 123 -11.19 -4.28 -2.41
C GLY A 123 -11.02 -5.26 -3.57
N TYR A 124 -10.20 -4.88 -4.54
CA TYR A 124 -9.96 -5.65 -5.76
C TYR A 124 -8.48 -5.93 -5.93
N LYS A 125 -8.14 -7.13 -6.41
CA LYS A 125 -6.79 -7.40 -6.92
C LYS A 125 -6.55 -6.64 -8.22
N GLU A 126 -5.30 -6.31 -8.45
CA GLU A 126 -4.88 -5.64 -9.66
C GLU A 126 -5.14 -6.53 -10.89
N GLY A 127 -5.92 -6.02 -11.85
CA GLY A 127 -6.31 -6.74 -13.06
C GLY A 127 -7.51 -7.69 -12.92
N GLU A 128 -8.13 -7.77 -11.74
CA GLU A 128 -9.30 -8.61 -11.49
C GLU A 128 -10.59 -7.77 -11.39
N ASP A 129 -11.69 -8.31 -11.91
CA ASP A 129 -13.02 -7.67 -11.86
C ASP A 129 -13.84 -8.07 -10.64
N ASN A 130 -13.46 -9.17 -9.96
CA ASN A 130 -14.15 -9.66 -8.77
C ASN A 130 -13.47 -9.14 -7.50
N PRO A 131 -14.25 -8.69 -6.49
CA PRO A 131 -13.67 -8.26 -5.23
C PRO A 131 -13.14 -9.46 -4.44
N ASP A 132 -11.99 -9.28 -3.81
CA ASP A 132 -11.37 -10.29 -2.94
C ASP A 132 -11.32 -9.85 -1.47
N MET A 133 -11.72 -8.60 -1.20
CA MET A 133 -11.99 -8.09 0.15
C MET A 133 -13.34 -7.39 0.22
N PHE A 134 -13.98 -7.51 1.38
CA PHE A 134 -15.21 -6.80 1.69
C PHE A 134 -15.27 -6.42 3.16
N PHE A 135 -15.60 -5.16 3.41
CA PHE A 135 -15.76 -4.59 4.75
C PHE A 135 -17.15 -3.97 4.86
N PRO A 136 -18.09 -4.59 5.60
CA PRO A 136 -19.43 -4.04 5.77
C PRO A 136 -19.41 -2.79 6.63
N TRP A 137 -20.35 -1.88 6.39
CA TRP A 137 -20.53 -0.70 7.22
C TRP A 137 -20.89 -1.05 8.67
N THR A 138 -20.34 -0.31 9.64
CA THR A 138 -20.76 -0.36 11.04
C THR A 138 -21.71 0.79 11.37
N ARG A 139 -22.71 0.51 12.22
CA ARG A 139 -23.61 1.53 12.79
C ARG A 139 -23.03 2.17 14.03
#